data_AF-A0A2A3K1T2-F1
#
_entry.id   AF-A0A2A3K1T2-F1
#
_cell.length_a   1.000
_cell.length_b   1.000
_cell.length_c   1.000
_cell.angle_alpha   90.00
_cell.angle_beta   90.00
_cell.angle_gamma   90.00
#
_symmetry.space_group_name_H-M   'P 1'
#
loop_
_entity.id
_entity.type
_entity.pdbx_description
1 polymer ?
#
loop_
_entity_poly.entity_id
_entity_poly.type
_entity_poly.pdbx_seq_one_letter_code
_entity_poly.pdbx_strand_id
1 'polypeptide(L)'
;MLAATPAVAFQAPITETPDPDPIPDWLNQWKAARAQWDEAPEGSADDKALWTKAEDLAQRIQEATPRTHDGAVAQLEWVIADSTEADFQYGHREVLETAVASLRGGLV
;
A
#
# COMPACT_ATOMS: atom_id res chain seq x y z
N MET A 1 0.77 65.38 1.08
CA MET A 1 0.98 64.11 0.38
C MET A 1 0.86 62.99 1.40
N LEU A 2 -0.21 62.20 1.36
CA LEU A 2 -0.38 61.02 2.22
C LEU A 2 0.27 59.82 1.51
N ALA A 3 1.32 59.26 2.11
CA ALA A 3 1.96 58.06 1.61
C ALA A 3 1.13 56.85 2.02
N ALA A 4 0.54 56.15 1.04
CA ALA A 4 -0.14 54.89 1.27
C ALA A 4 0.90 53.81 1.58
N THR A 5 0.79 53.19 2.76
CA THR A 5 1.61 52.04 3.14
C THR A 5 1.09 50.81 2.37
N PRO A 6 1.93 50.04 1.67
CA PRO A 6 1.46 48.83 0.99
C PRO A 6 1.07 47.78 2.03
N ALA A 7 -0.18 47.31 1.93
CA ALA A 7 -0.62 46.13 2.67
C ALA A 7 0.11 44.91 2.10
N VAL A 8 1.02 44.32 2.89
CA VAL A 8 1.58 43.01 2.58
C VAL A 8 0.45 42.01 2.71
N ALA A 9 -0.09 41.56 1.58
CA ALA A 9 -0.99 40.43 1.55
C ALA A 9 -0.18 39.17 1.95
N PHE A 10 -0.42 38.67 3.16
CA PHE A 10 0.00 37.33 3.54
C PHE A 10 -0.70 36.36 2.60
N GLN A 11 0.01 35.85 1.60
CA GLN A 11 -0.44 34.67 0.88
C GLN A 11 -0.49 33.55 1.92
N ALA A 12 -1.70 32.99 2.12
CA ALA A 12 -1.86 31.80 2.94
C ALA A 12 -0.88 30.73 2.40
N PRO A 13 -0.18 30.00 3.28
CA PRO A 13 0.64 28.89 2.82
C PRO A 13 -0.24 27.97 1.98
N ILE A 14 0.22 27.64 0.77
CA ILE A 14 -0.41 26.60 -0.03
C ILE A 14 -0.21 25.32 0.78
N THR A 15 -1.22 24.95 1.57
CA THR A 15 -1.32 23.62 2.13
C THR A 15 -1.66 22.69 0.96
N GLU A 16 -0.64 22.28 0.21
CA GLU A 16 -0.76 21.05 -0.58
C GLU A 16 -1.02 19.93 0.42
N THR A 17 -2.26 19.43 0.42
CA THR A 17 -2.57 18.17 1.09
C THR A 17 -1.66 17.11 0.46
N PRO A 18 -0.81 16.41 1.24
CA PRO A 18 0.02 15.36 0.71
C PRO A 18 -0.86 14.35 -0.03
N ASP A 19 -0.48 14.04 -1.27
CA ASP A 19 -1.15 13.00 -2.05
C ASP A 19 -1.14 11.67 -1.24
N PRO A 20 -2.32 11.05 -1.00
CA PRO A 20 -2.43 9.88 -0.13
C PRO A 20 -1.56 8.73 -0.64
N ASP A 21 -0.92 8.00 0.28
CA ASP A 21 -0.16 6.80 -0.08
C ASP A 21 -1.09 5.78 -0.76
N PRO A 22 -0.84 5.37 -2.01
CA PRO A 22 -1.74 4.50 -2.75
C PRO A 22 -1.55 3.01 -2.41
N ILE A 23 -0.46 2.64 -1.74
CA ILE A 23 -0.10 1.25 -1.48
C ILE A 23 -1.20 0.52 -0.69
N PRO A 24 -1.80 1.08 0.37
CA PRO A 24 -2.90 0.42 1.09
C PRO A 24 -4.10 0.09 0.19
N ASP A 25 -4.46 0.99 -0.72
CA ASP A 25 -5.56 0.77 -1.65
C ASP A 25 -5.22 -0.28 -2.71
N TRP A 26 -3.98 -0.29 -3.20
CA TRP A 26 -3.51 -1.34 -4.11
C TRP A 26 -3.49 -2.71 -3.43
N LEU A 27 -3.08 -2.79 -2.17
CA LEU A 27 -3.14 -4.03 -1.39
C LEU A 27 -4.57 -4.56 -1.28
N ASN A 28 -5.53 -3.68 -0.97
CA ASN A 28 -6.94 -4.07 -0.87
C ASN A 28 -7.47 -4.58 -2.22
N GLN A 29 -7.12 -3.91 -3.32
CA GLN A 29 -7.48 -4.37 -4.67
C GLN A 29 -6.82 -5.69 -5.04
N TRP A 30 -5.57 -5.90 -4.62
CA TRP A 30 -4.82 -7.13 -4.85
C TRP A 30 -5.47 -8.30 -4.11
N LYS A 31 -5.76 -8.13 -2.80
CA LYS A 31 -6.47 -9.13 -1.99
C LYS A 31 -7.82 -9.50 -2.60
N ALA A 32 -8.57 -8.50 -3.08
CA ALA A 32 -9.85 -8.73 -3.75
C ALA A 32 -9.69 -9.49 -5.07
N ALA A 33 -8.68 -9.17 -5.89
CA ALA A 33 -8.41 -9.87 -7.14
C ALA A 33 -8.00 -11.33 -6.89
N ARG A 34 -7.15 -11.59 -5.89
CA ARG A 34 -6.75 -12.94 -5.46
C ARG A 34 -7.94 -13.77 -4.99
N ALA A 35 -8.78 -13.22 -4.12
CA ALA A 35 -9.98 -13.91 -3.64
C ALA A 35 -10.95 -14.25 -4.78
N GLN A 36 -11.13 -13.33 -5.74
CA GLN A 36 -11.96 -13.59 -6.93
C GLN A 36 -11.32 -14.63 -7.85
N TRP A 37 -9.99 -14.64 -7.96
CA TRP A 37 -9.24 -15.59 -8.77
C TRP A 37 -9.38 -17.01 -8.22
N ASP A 38 -9.31 -17.17 -6.89
CA ASP A 38 -9.50 -18.46 -6.20
C ASP A 38 -10.90 -19.07 -6.45
N GLU A 39 -11.90 -18.24 -6.78
CA GLU A 39 -13.27 -18.65 -7.12
C GLU A 39 -13.50 -18.82 -8.64
N ALA A 40 -12.58 -18.34 -9.47
CA ALA A 40 -12.75 -18.34 -10.92
C ALA A 40 -12.52 -19.74 -11.51
N PRO A 41 -13.27 -20.15 -12.55
CA PRO A 41 -13.00 -21.40 -13.25
C PRO A 41 -11.62 -21.35 -13.93
N GLU A 42 -10.77 -22.33 -13.62
CA GLU A 42 -9.43 -22.44 -14.19
C GLU A 42 -9.44 -22.36 -15.72
N GLY A 43 -8.58 -21.51 -16.29
CA GLY A 43 -8.46 -21.31 -17.72
C GLY A 43 -9.55 -20.44 -18.36
N SER A 44 -10.51 -19.93 -17.58
CA SER A 44 -11.51 -18.96 -18.05
C SER A 44 -10.88 -17.61 -18.41
N ALA A 45 -11.67 -16.74 -19.06
CA ALA A 45 -11.24 -15.37 -19.33
C ALA A 45 -11.09 -14.56 -18.02
N ASP A 46 -11.95 -14.82 -17.04
CA ASP A 46 -11.94 -14.16 -15.74
C ASP A 46 -10.72 -14.59 -14.91
N ASP A 47 -10.39 -15.89 -14.91
CA ASP A 47 -9.16 -16.45 -14.31
C ASP A 47 -7.90 -15.68 -14.75
N LYS A 48 -7.71 -15.56 -16.07
CA LYS A 48 -6.56 -14.82 -16.64
C LYS A 48 -6.60 -13.33 -16.33
N ALA A 49 -7.76 -12.70 -16.39
CA ALA A 49 -7.90 -11.27 -16.14
C ALA A 49 -7.61 -10.91 -14.68
N LEU A 50 -8.08 -11.75 -13.75
CA LEU A 50 -7.85 -11.58 -12.31
C LEU A 50 -6.40 -11.84 -11.94
N TRP A 51 -5.77 -12.86 -12.52
CA TRP A 51 -4.34 -13.09 -12.38
C TRP A 51 -3.52 -11.88 -12.84
N THR A 52 -3.72 -11.40 -14.08
CA THR A 52 -3.00 -10.22 -14.61
C THR A 52 -3.21 -8.99 -13.74
N LYS A 53 -4.45 -8.76 -13.26
CA LYS A 53 -4.74 -7.65 -12.36
C LYS A 53 -3.98 -7.78 -11.03
N ALA A 54 -3.90 -8.97 -10.46
CA ALA A 54 -3.16 -9.22 -9.24
C ALA A 54 -1.65 -8.98 -9.46
N GLU A 55 -1.08 -9.49 -10.55
CA GLU A 55 0.34 -9.26 -10.88
C GLU A 55 0.67 -7.77 -11.08
N ASP A 56 -0.16 -7.03 -11.82
CA ASP A 56 0.02 -5.59 -12.04
C ASP A 56 -0.01 -4.80 -10.71
N LEU A 57 -0.89 -5.19 -9.78
CA LEU A 57 -0.98 -4.58 -8.46
C LEU A 57 0.21 -4.96 -7.58
N ALA A 58 0.64 -6.23 -7.62
CA ALA A 58 1.81 -6.71 -6.89
C ALA A 58 3.07 -5.95 -7.32
N GLN A 59 3.28 -5.78 -8.63
CA GLN A 59 4.40 -5.01 -9.17
C GLN A 59 4.38 -3.56 -8.66
N ARG A 60 3.20 -2.90 -8.67
CA ARG A 60 3.07 -1.53 -8.14
C ARG A 60 3.36 -1.44 -6.65
N ILE A 61 2.88 -2.40 -5.86
CA ILE A 61 3.17 -2.48 -4.42
C ILE A 61 4.67 -2.65 -4.20
N GLN A 62 5.33 -3.52 -4.96
CA GLN A 62 6.76 -3.80 -4.85
C GLN A 62 7.64 -2.60 -5.23
N GLU A 63 7.32 -1.90 -6.31
CA GLU A 63 8.15 -0.82 -6.87
C GLU A 63 7.95 0.53 -6.15
N ALA A 64 6.81 0.70 -5.48
CA ALA A 64 6.51 1.95 -4.80
C ALA A 64 7.36 2.15 -3.52
N THR A 65 7.69 3.40 -3.23
CA THR A 65 8.27 3.79 -1.94
C THR A 65 7.14 4.25 -1.03
N PRO A 66 6.93 3.64 0.15
CA PRO A 66 5.88 4.04 1.06
C PRO A 66 6.12 5.46 1.58
N ARG A 67 5.05 6.26 1.56
CA ARG A 67 5.00 7.66 2.01
C ARG A 67 4.41 7.79 3.41
N THR A 68 3.68 6.76 3.87
CA THR A 68 3.07 6.70 5.20
C THR A 68 3.45 5.41 5.92
N HIS A 69 3.26 5.38 7.24
CA HIS A 69 3.38 4.15 8.02
C HIS A 69 2.43 3.07 7.51
N ASP A 70 1.20 3.44 7.15
CA ASP A 70 0.21 2.50 6.61
C ASP A 70 0.65 1.91 5.27
N GLY A 71 1.32 2.70 4.42
CA GLY A 71 1.91 2.20 3.17
C GLY A 71 3.03 1.18 3.42
N ALA A 72 3.92 1.46 4.38
CA ALA A 72 4.98 0.51 4.73
C ALA A 72 4.41 -0.80 5.31
N VAL A 73 3.39 -0.68 6.18
CA VAL A 73 2.67 -1.85 6.70
C VAL A 73 1.98 -2.63 5.57
N ALA A 74 1.36 -1.95 4.62
CA ALA A 74 0.70 -2.59 3.48
C ALA A 74 1.69 -3.39 2.61
N GLN A 75 2.93 -2.89 2.39
CA GLN A 75 3.95 -3.67 1.70
C GLN A 75 4.35 -4.94 2.46
N LEU A 76 4.52 -4.85 3.78
CA LEU A 76 4.85 -6.03 4.61
C LEU A 76 3.70 -7.05 4.58
N GLU A 77 2.46 -6.60 4.67
CA GLU A 77 1.29 -7.46 4.58
C GLU A 77 1.16 -8.14 3.22
N TRP A 78 1.50 -7.44 2.12
CA TRP A 78 1.56 -8.04 0.80
C TRP A 78 2.59 -9.17 0.76
N VAL A 79 3.82 -8.94 1.23
CA VAL A 79 4.88 -9.97 1.27
C VAL A 79 4.41 -11.21 2.03
N ILE A 80 3.80 -11.02 3.20
CA ILE A 80 3.29 -12.14 4.01
C ILE A 80 2.17 -12.90 3.28
N ALA A 81 1.28 -12.20 2.59
CA ALA A 81 0.12 -12.78 1.93
C ALA A 81 0.45 -13.48 0.59
N ASP A 82 1.41 -12.96 -0.16
CA ASP A 82 1.84 -13.50 -1.46
C ASP A 82 2.86 -14.65 -1.32
N SER A 83 3.53 -14.71 -0.16
CA SER A 83 4.51 -15.76 0.13
C SER A 83 3.84 -17.01 0.71
N THR A 84 4.32 -18.18 0.30
CA THR A 84 4.05 -19.48 0.90
C THR A 84 5.04 -19.78 2.04
N GLU A 85 4.83 -20.88 2.77
CA GLU A 85 5.80 -21.35 3.77
C GLU A 85 7.17 -21.68 3.16
N ALA A 86 7.23 -22.08 1.89
CA ALA A 86 8.47 -22.42 1.21
C ALA A 86 9.32 -21.18 0.86
N ASP A 87 8.71 -20.00 0.80
CA ASP A 87 9.38 -18.75 0.46
C ASP A 87 10.13 -18.14 1.66
N PHE A 88 9.80 -18.58 2.87
CA PHE A 88 10.42 -18.12 4.11
C PHE A 88 11.42 -19.14 4.67
N GLN A 89 12.55 -18.64 5.15
CA GLN A 89 13.35 -19.40 6.11
C GLN A 89 12.65 -19.41 7.47
N TYR A 90 12.95 -20.42 8.29
CA TYR A 90 12.38 -20.58 9.62
C TYR A 90 12.44 -19.28 10.43
N GLY A 91 11.30 -18.82 10.95
CA GLY A 91 11.18 -17.61 11.78
C GLY A 91 11.01 -16.29 11.01
N HIS A 92 11.19 -16.26 9.68
CA HIS A 92 11.12 -15.01 8.92
C HIS A 92 9.68 -14.47 8.82
N ARG A 93 8.70 -15.35 8.59
CA ARG A 93 7.29 -14.95 8.53
C ARG A 93 6.87 -14.33 9.87
N GLU A 94 7.19 -14.97 10.98
CA GLU A 94 6.82 -14.55 12.33
C GLU A 94 7.45 -13.19 12.69
N VAL A 95 8.69 -12.92 12.23
CA VAL A 95 9.33 -11.61 12.39
C VAL A 95 8.58 -10.53 11.60
N LEU A 96 8.16 -10.81 10.37
CA LEU A 96 7.38 -9.85 9.57
C LEU A 96 6.01 -9.59 10.19
N GLU A 97 5.32 -10.63 10.66
CA GLU A 97 4.03 -10.50 11.38
C GLU A 97 4.18 -9.67 12.66
N THR A 98 5.26 -9.90 13.43
CA THR A 98 5.58 -9.11 14.62
C THR A 98 5.86 -7.65 14.27
N ALA A 99 6.55 -7.38 13.17
CA ALA A 99 6.80 -6.03 12.69
C ALA A 99 5.50 -5.32 12.31
N VAL A 100 4.60 -5.99 11.58
CA VAL A 100 3.26 -5.46 11.24
C VAL A 100 2.47 -5.14 12.51
N ALA A 101 2.42 -6.07 13.47
CA ALA A 101 1.70 -5.86 14.73
C ALA A 101 2.27 -4.66 15.52
N SER A 102 3.60 -4.56 15.59
CA SER A 102 4.28 -3.47 16.30
C SER A 102 4.03 -2.11 15.65
N LEU A 103 4.01 -2.05 14.31
CA LEU A 103 3.74 -0.83 13.56
C LEU A 103 2.28 -0.39 13.67
N ARG A 104 1.34 -1.32 13.86
CA ARG A 104 -0.10 -1.02 14.01
C ARG A 104 -0.52 -0.68 15.44
N GLY A 105 0.06 -1.32 16.44
CA GLY A 105 -0.40 -1.24 17.83
C GLY A 105 0.54 -0.55 18.80
N GLY A 106 1.82 -0.33 18.43
CA GLY A 106 2.89 -0.13 19.40
C GLY A 106 3.11 -1.41 20.23
N LEU A 107 4.36 -1.73 20.54
CA LEU A 107 4.71 -2.88 21.39
C LEU A 107 3.88 -2.85 22.71
N VAL A 108 3.09 -3.90 22.96
CA VAL A 108 2.53 -4.22 24.29
C VAL A 108 3.59 -4.86 25.17
#